data_AF-A0A7V3I651-F1
#
_entry.id   AF-A0A7V3I651-F1
#
_cell.length_a   1.000
_cell.length_b   1.000
_cell.length_c   1.000
_cell.angle_alpha   90.00
_cell.angle_beta   90.00
_cell.angle_gamma   90.00
#
_symmetry.space_group_name_H-M   'P 1'
#
loop_
_entity.id
_entity.type
_entity.pdbx_description
1 polymer ?
#
loop_
_entity_poly.entity_id
_entity_poly.type
_entity_poly.pdbx_seq_one_letter_code
_entity_poly.pdbx_strand_id
1 'polypeptide(L)'
;MHHPTRREFLKLAAAGCAGAAALASSEIEAAPEPADKNRQPNILFLMTDQHRFDCLGCYGNSVIKTPNLDRIARDGIRFTSAYSSAPSCTPARAALLTGLNPWHHGQLG
;
A
#
# COMPACT_ATOMS: atom_id res chain seq x y z
N MET A 1 0.70 -18.34 41.40
CA MET A 1 0.85 -18.45 39.94
C MET A 1 1.80 -17.36 39.50
N HIS A 2 3.03 -17.70 39.14
CA HIS A 2 4.05 -16.72 38.76
C HIS A 2 3.96 -16.51 37.25
N HIS A 3 3.62 -15.29 36.81
CA HIS A 3 3.60 -14.94 35.39
C HIS A 3 5.02 -14.62 34.93
N PRO A 4 5.51 -15.27 33.84
CA PRO A 4 6.85 -15.03 33.35
C PRO A 4 7.00 -13.58 32.89
N THR A 5 8.13 -12.97 33.23
CA THR A 5 8.42 -11.60 32.85
C THR A 5 8.85 -11.52 31.39
N ARG A 6 8.65 -10.36 30.74
CA ARG A 6 9.03 -10.12 29.32
C ARG A 6 10.46 -10.54 28.99
N ARG A 7 11.39 -10.43 29.95
CA ARG A 7 12.80 -10.81 29.80
C ARG A 7 13.02 -12.32 29.74
N GLU A 8 12.19 -13.10 30.44
CA GLU A 8 12.25 -14.57 30.40
C GLU A 8 11.64 -15.11 29.11
N PHE A 9 10.54 -14.51 28.64
CA PHE A 9 9.95 -14.84 27.34
C PHE A 9 10.95 -14.64 26.19
N LEU A 10 11.69 -13.53 26.19
CA LEU A 10 12.70 -13.25 25.16
C LEU A 10 13.89 -14.23 25.20
N LYS A 11 14.29 -14.70 26.40
CA LYS A 11 15.35 -15.72 26.53
C LYS A 11 14.89 -17.10 26.06
N LEU A 12 13.63 -17.46 26.32
CA LEU A 12 13.06 -18.74 25.88
C LEU A 12 12.87 -18.79 24.36
N ALA A 13 12.49 -17.67 23.74
CA ALA A 13 12.41 -17.55 22.28
C ALA A 13 13.79 -17.66 21.60
N ALA A 14 14.86 -17.18 22.24
CA ALA A 14 16.22 -17.26 21.69
C ALA A 14 16.85 -18.67 21.81
N ALA A 15 16.39 -19.51 22.75
CA ALA A 15 16.90 -20.87 22.93
C ALA A 15 16.25 -21.92 22.01
N GLY A 16 15.19 -21.56 21.28
CA GLY A 16 14.43 -22.46 20.39
C GLY A 16 15.07 -22.74 19.03
N CYS A 17 16.17 -22.08 18.66
CA CYS A 17 16.74 -22.13 17.31
C CYS A 17 18.05 -22.93 17.20
N ALA A 18 18.35 -23.84 18.14
CA ALA A 18 19.57 -24.66 18.08
C ALA A 18 19.37 -26.06 17.46
N GLY A 19 18.19 -26.39 16.91
CA GLY A 19 17.85 -27.76 16.54
C GLY A 19 17.04 -27.93 15.26
N ALA A 20 17.52 -27.39 14.13
CA ALA A 20 17.17 -27.84 12.78
C ALA A 20 18.08 -27.16 11.74
N ALA A 21 19.36 -27.53 11.72
CA ALA A 21 20.24 -27.23 10.59
C ALA A 21 19.98 -28.27 9.49
N ALA A 22 19.10 -27.99 8.52
CA ALA A 22 19.10 -28.64 7.21
C ALA A 22 18.21 -27.88 6.19
N LEU A 23 18.88 -27.30 5.18
CA LEU A 23 18.37 -27.05 3.82
C LEU A 23 17.26 -26.00 3.64
N ALA A 24 17.60 -24.73 3.84
CA ALA A 24 17.21 -23.71 2.88
C ALA A 24 18.34 -22.69 2.84
N SER A 25 19.12 -22.72 1.76
CA SER A 25 19.99 -21.62 1.37
C SER A 25 19.06 -20.45 1.06
N SER A 26 18.64 -19.71 2.10
CA SER A 26 18.04 -18.41 1.88
C SER A 26 19.15 -17.58 1.25
N GLU A 27 19.04 -17.35 -0.05
CA GLU A 27 19.80 -16.31 -0.71
C GLU A 27 19.65 -15.07 0.17
N ILE A 28 20.78 -14.57 0.67
CA ILE A 28 20.82 -13.25 1.27
C ILE A 28 20.48 -12.33 0.12
N GLU A 29 19.20 -12.04 -0.03
CA GLU A 29 18.69 -11.10 -1.01
C GLU A 29 19.31 -9.76 -0.61
N ALA A 30 20.24 -9.29 -1.44
CA ALA A 30 21.03 -8.11 -1.18
C ALA A 30 20.07 -6.96 -0.83
N ALA A 31 20.34 -6.29 0.29
CA ALA A 31 19.58 -5.12 0.68
C ALA A 31 19.52 -4.15 -0.52
N PRO A 32 18.34 -3.59 -0.84
CA PRO A 32 18.21 -2.69 -1.97
C PRO A 32 19.25 -1.59 -1.84
N GLU A 33 20.08 -1.43 -2.87
CA GLU A 33 21.06 -0.35 -2.99
C GLU A 33 20.37 0.96 -2.63
N PRO A 34 20.97 1.78 -1.75
CA PRO A 34 20.34 3.02 -1.29
C PRO A 34 20.01 3.88 -2.50
N ALA A 35 18.73 4.21 -2.64
CA ALA A 35 18.27 5.05 -3.74
C ALA A 35 19.12 6.32 -3.78
N ASP A 36 19.71 6.61 -4.96
CA ASP A 36 20.48 7.83 -5.18
C ASP A 36 19.64 9.03 -4.76
N LYS A 37 20.06 9.69 -3.67
CA LYS A 37 19.33 10.83 -3.09
C LYS A 37 19.25 12.01 -4.05
N ASN A 38 20.09 12.04 -5.08
CA ASN A 38 20.10 13.06 -6.11
C ASN A 38 19.23 12.70 -7.34
N ARG A 39 18.74 11.47 -7.43
CA ARG A 39 17.90 11.04 -8.55
C ARG A 39 16.46 11.44 -8.31
N GLN A 40 15.97 12.39 -9.10
CA GLN A 40 14.57 12.78 -9.08
C GLN A 40 13.68 11.61 -9.52
N PRO A 41 12.65 11.25 -8.74
CA PRO A 41 11.74 10.17 -9.14
C PRO A 41 10.84 10.63 -10.28
N ASN A 42 10.56 9.71 -11.21
CA ASN A 42 9.47 9.90 -12.16
C ASN A 42 8.13 9.66 -11.44
N ILE A 43 7.18 10.58 -11.60
CA ILE A 43 5.84 10.45 -11.01
C ILE A 43 4.86 10.10 -12.13
N LEU A 44 4.27 8.91 -12.07
CA LEU A 44 3.17 8.49 -12.94
C LEU A 44 1.85 8.61 -12.17
N PHE A 45 0.99 9.55 -12.57
CA PHE A 45 -0.35 9.68 -12.03
C PHE A 45 -1.37 8.99 -12.94
N LEU A 46 -1.93 7.87 -12.48
CA LEU A 46 -2.94 7.09 -13.20
C LEU A 46 -4.32 7.29 -12.56
N MET A 47 -5.30 7.72 -13.36
CA MET A 47 -6.67 7.95 -12.91
C MET A 47 -7.66 7.32 -13.90
N THR A 48 -8.58 6.52 -13.39
CA THR A 48 -9.71 5.96 -14.15
C THR A 48 -10.95 6.83 -13.99
N ASP A 49 -11.85 6.81 -14.97
CA ASP A 49 -13.15 7.49 -14.88
C ASP A 49 -14.25 6.53 -14.39
N GLN A 50 -15.20 7.04 -13.60
CA GLN A 50 -16.39 6.30 -13.14
C GLN A 50 -16.09 4.95 -12.47
N HIS A 51 -14.95 4.80 -11.81
CA HIS A 51 -14.51 3.53 -11.23
C HIS A 51 -14.93 3.38 -9.77
N ARG A 52 -15.84 2.43 -9.49
CA ARG A 52 -16.26 2.12 -8.12
C ARG A 52 -15.14 1.40 -7.36
N PHE A 53 -15.03 1.68 -6.05
CA PHE A 53 -13.92 1.19 -5.23
C PHE A 53 -13.87 -0.34 -5.11
N ASP A 54 -15.01 -1.03 -5.15
CA ASP A 54 -15.16 -2.47 -4.99
C ASP A 54 -15.15 -3.23 -6.33
N CYS A 55 -14.72 -2.58 -7.43
CA CYS A 55 -14.51 -3.26 -8.72
C CYS A 55 -13.15 -3.97 -8.81
N LEU A 56 -12.27 -3.83 -7.81
CA LEU A 56 -10.94 -4.45 -7.83
C LEU A 56 -10.86 -5.70 -6.95
N GLY A 57 -10.07 -6.67 -7.40
CA GLY A 57 -9.74 -7.87 -6.62
C GLY A 57 -9.11 -7.54 -5.27
N CYS A 58 -8.21 -6.54 -5.23
CA CYS A 58 -7.58 -6.07 -3.99
C CYS A 58 -8.54 -5.40 -2.98
N TYR A 59 -9.78 -5.09 -3.39
CA TYR A 59 -10.87 -4.66 -2.51
C TYR A 59 -11.93 -5.76 -2.26
N GLY A 60 -11.65 -7.00 -2.66
CA GLY A 60 -12.49 -8.16 -2.37
C GLY A 60 -13.40 -8.62 -3.52
N ASN A 61 -13.29 -8.03 -4.72
CA ASN A 61 -14.08 -8.47 -5.87
C ASN A 61 -13.57 -9.83 -6.40
N SER A 62 -14.41 -10.86 -6.37
CA SER A 62 -14.05 -12.20 -6.86
C SER A 62 -14.39 -12.45 -8.33
N VAL A 63 -15.13 -11.55 -8.97
CA VAL A 63 -15.65 -11.72 -10.35
C VAL A 63 -14.79 -10.97 -11.35
N ILE A 64 -14.45 -9.71 -11.05
CA ILE A 64 -13.69 -8.83 -11.95
C ILE A 64 -12.20 -9.13 -11.79
N LYS A 65 -11.53 -9.44 -12.91
CA LYS A 65 -10.10 -9.78 -12.93
C LYS A 65 -9.26 -8.51 -13.11
N THR A 66 -8.55 -8.10 -12.06
CA THR A 66 -7.69 -6.89 -12.08
C THR A 66 -6.23 -7.16 -11.72
N PRO A 67 -5.57 -8.19 -12.28
CA PRO A 67 -4.28 -8.69 -11.79
C PRO A 67 -3.17 -7.63 -11.77
N ASN A 68 -3.19 -6.67 -12.69
CA ASN A 68 -2.21 -5.59 -12.75
C ASN A 68 -2.40 -4.56 -11.62
N LEU A 69 -3.64 -4.17 -11.34
CA LEU A 69 -3.95 -3.24 -10.23
C LEU A 69 -3.78 -3.93 -8.88
N ASP A 70 -4.09 -5.22 -8.80
CA ASP A 70 -3.89 -6.03 -7.59
C ASP A 70 -2.40 -6.19 -7.26
N ARG A 71 -1.55 -6.28 -8.29
CA ARG A 71 -0.09 -6.26 -8.12
C ARG A 71 0.40 -4.92 -7.59
N ILE A 72 -0.04 -3.80 -8.18
CA ILE A 72 0.32 -2.45 -7.69
C ILE A 72 -0.12 -2.26 -6.23
N ALA A 73 -1.31 -2.73 -5.86
CA ALA A 73 -1.82 -2.63 -4.50
C ALA A 73 -1.05 -3.50 -3.48
N ARG A 74 -0.48 -4.63 -3.94
CA ARG A 74 0.33 -5.54 -3.12
C ARG A 74 1.75 -5.02 -2.90
N ASP A 75 2.34 -4.45 -3.95
CA ASP A 75 3.72 -3.96 -3.95
C ASP A 75 3.82 -2.52 -3.40
N GLY A 76 2.69 -1.90 -3.06
CA GLY A 76 2.60 -0.51 -2.62
C GLY A 76 1.67 -0.31 -1.43
N ILE A 77 1.14 0.91 -1.30
CA ILE A 77 0.19 1.29 -0.25
C ILE A 77 -1.21 1.37 -0.85
N ARG A 78 -2.17 0.70 -0.21
CA ARG A 78 -3.58 0.73 -0.57
C ARG A 78 -4.41 1.46 0.50
N PHE A 79 -5.10 2.52 0.10
CA PHE A 79 -5.97 3.29 0.99
C PHE A 79 -7.38 2.70 1.02
N THR A 80 -7.82 2.22 2.18
CA THR A 80 -9.19 1.68 2.36
C THR A 80 -10.25 2.75 2.60
N SER A 81 -9.84 4.00 2.75
CA SER A 81 -10.71 5.15 3.03
C SER A 81 -10.25 6.37 2.24
N ALA A 82 -10.47 6.31 0.93
CA ALA A 82 -10.20 7.40 -0.02
C ALA A 82 -11.53 7.88 -0.62
N TYR A 83 -11.76 9.18 -0.62
CA TYR A 83 -13.03 9.79 -1.05
C TYR A 83 -12.80 10.76 -2.20
N SER A 84 -13.73 10.77 -3.16
CA SER A 84 -13.76 11.83 -4.18
C SER A 84 -14.23 13.13 -3.53
N SER A 85 -13.60 14.24 -3.89
CA SER A 85 -13.98 15.58 -3.40
C SER A 85 -15.37 16.01 -3.86
N ALA A 86 -15.82 15.50 -5.00
CA ALA A 86 -17.13 15.74 -5.57
C ALA A 86 -17.62 14.49 -6.35
N PRO A 87 -18.94 14.28 -6.48
CA PRO A 87 -19.51 13.18 -7.27
C PRO A 87 -19.61 13.51 -8.78
N SER A 88 -19.07 14.65 -9.24
CA SER A 88 -19.01 15.03 -10.65
C SER A 88 -17.57 15.07 -11.15
N CYS A 89 -17.37 14.76 -12.43
CA CYS A 89 -16.06 14.49 -13.01
C CYS A 89 -15.17 15.75 -13.11
N THR A 90 -15.71 16.87 -13.57
CA THR A 90 -15.01 18.16 -13.67
C THR A 90 -14.54 18.66 -12.30
N PRO A 91 -15.42 18.79 -11.27
CA PRO A 91 -14.97 19.27 -9.96
C PRO A 91 -14.03 18.29 -9.25
N ALA A 92 -14.21 16.97 -9.40
CA ALA A 92 -13.28 15.99 -8.83
C ALA A 92 -11.86 16.13 -9.43
N ARG A 93 -11.78 16.30 -10.76
CA ARG A 93 -10.49 16.51 -11.45
C ARG A 93 -9.86 17.87 -11.12
N ALA A 94 -10.66 18.93 -11.01
CA ALA A 94 -10.19 20.24 -10.58
C ALA A 94 -9.57 20.19 -9.18
N ALA A 95 -10.19 19.46 -8.24
CA ALA A 95 -9.65 19.26 -6.90
C ALA A 95 -8.31 18.51 -6.92
N LEU A 96 -8.18 17.45 -7.74
CA LEU A 96 -6.92 16.71 -7.88
C LEU A 96 -5.77 17.57 -8.45
N LEU A 97 -6.06 18.42 -9.43
CA LEU A 97 -5.06 19.27 -10.07
C LEU A 97 -4.65 20.48 -9.22
N THR A 98 -5.58 21.02 -8.43
CA THR A 98 -5.36 22.24 -7.65
C THR A 98 -5.00 21.98 -6.19
N GLY A 99 -5.32 20.79 -5.67
CA GLY A 99 -5.22 20.49 -4.23
C GLY A 99 -6.26 21.22 -3.37
N LEU A 100 -7.27 21.85 -3.99
CA LEU A 100 -8.32 22.61 -3.33
C LEU A 100 -9.64 21.83 -3.31
N ASN A 101 -10.55 22.20 -2.42
CA ASN A 101 -11.91 21.66 -2.43
C ASN A 101 -12.81 22.44 -3.42
N PRO A 102 -14.00 21.91 -3.78
CA PRO A 102 -14.91 22.55 -4.74
C PRO A 102 -15.26 24.00 -4.48
N TRP A 103 -15.43 24.37 -3.20
CA TRP A 103 -15.73 25.73 -2.78
C TRP A 103 -14.58 26.70 -3.03
N HIS A 104 -13.34 26.22 -2.99
CA HIS A 104 -12.15 27.05 -3.18
C HIS A 104 -11.68 27.13 -4.63
N HIS A 105 -11.85 26.08 -5.44
CA HIS A 105 -11.50 26.12 -6.87
C HIS A 105 -12.68 26.54 -7.77
N GLY A 106 -13.89 26.70 -7.24
CA GLY A 106 -15.05 27.28 -7.93
C GLY A 106 -15.69 26.41 -9.02
N GLN A 107 -15.27 25.15 -9.19
CA GLN A 107 -15.96 24.20 -10.05
C GLN A 107 -16.91 23.40 -9.16
N LEU A 108 -18.22 23.62 -9.33
CA LEU A 108 -19.26 23.03 -8.47
C LEU A 108 -20.17 22.03 -9.20
N GLY A 109 -20.14 22.02 -10.54
CA GLY A 109 -20.96 21.17 -11.40
C GLY A 109 -20.34 21.03 -12.77
#